data_AF-A0A259Q3J7-F1
#
_entry.id   AF-A0A259Q3J7-F1
#
_cell.length_a   1.000
_cell.length_b   1.000
_cell.length_c   1.000
_cell.angle_alpha   90.00
_cell.angle_beta   90.00
_cell.angle_gamma   90.00
#
_symmetry.space_group_name_H-M   'P 1'
#
loop_
_entity.id
_entity.type
_entity.pdbx_description
1 polymer ?
#
loop_
_entity_poly.entity_id
_entity_poly.type
_entity_poly.pdbx_seq_one_letter_code
_entity_poly.pdbx_strand_id
1 'polypeptide(L)'
;MDNDQKLVFWLQAVTILGLFALYLMAGTAHAAAWDTEATTIQTTLTGPFMTTVAIIAVIVLGVMALFGKMSWGWAGSIIGGIILIFGGADIVNLIQGAA
;
A
#
# COMPACT_ATOMS: atom_id res chain seq x y z
N MET A 1 -0.28 45.21 34.12
CA MET A 1 -0.19 44.98 32.66
C MET A 1 -1.14 45.96 32.01
N ASP A 2 -0.59 46.95 31.33
CA ASP A 2 -1.37 47.85 30.50
C ASP A 2 -2.07 47.05 29.39
N ASN A 3 -3.19 47.59 28.89
CA ASN A 3 -4.06 46.88 27.95
C ASN A 3 -3.29 46.41 26.70
N ASP A 4 -2.30 47.17 26.27
CA ASP A 4 -1.44 46.87 25.11
C ASP A 4 -0.55 45.64 25.35
N GLN A 5 -0.08 45.42 26.57
CA GLN A 5 0.72 44.24 26.93
C GLN A 5 -0.11 42.96 26.95
N LYS A 6 -1.39 43.06 27.29
CA LYS A 6 -2.31 41.90 27.22
C LYS A 6 -2.56 41.49 25.77
N LEU A 7 -2.71 42.45 24.86
CA LEU A 7 -2.90 42.19 23.43
C LEU A 7 -1.69 41.46 22.82
N VAL A 8 -0.46 41.90 23.15
CA VAL A 8 0.76 41.24 22.70
C VAL A 8 0.88 39.82 23.25
N PHE A 9 0.56 39.60 24.53
CA PHE A 9 0.55 38.27 25.14
C PHE A 9 -0.44 37.31 24.46
N TRP A 10 -1.66 37.77 24.18
CA TRP A 10 -2.66 36.96 23.48
C TRP A 10 -2.25 36.65 22.03
N LEU A 11 -1.67 37.62 21.33
CA LEU A 11 -1.14 37.41 19.98
C LEU A 11 -0.04 36.35 19.98
N GLN A 12 0.91 36.44 20.90
CA GLN A 12 2.00 35.47 21.06
C GLN A 12 1.47 34.06 21.37
N ALA A 13 0.49 33.94 22.29
CA ALA A 13 -0.13 32.67 22.63
C ALA A 13 -0.78 31.99 21.41
N VAL A 14 -1.51 32.76 20.58
CA VAL A 14 -2.15 32.22 19.36
C VAL A 14 -1.11 31.78 18.33
N THR A 15 -0.04 32.56 18.11
CA THR A 15 1.04 32.16 17.20
C THR A 15 1.77 30.90 17.67
N ILE A 16 2.02 30.75 18.97
CA ILE A 16 2.69 29.56 19.52
C ILE A 16 1.80 28.33 19.37
N LEU A 17 0.50 28.45 19.64
CA LEU A 17 -0.46 27.36 19.43
C LEU A 17 -0.58 26.97 17.95
N GLY A 18 -0.59 27.95 17.04
CA GLY A 18 -0.60 27.70 15.60
C GLY A 18 0.65 26.96 15.12
N LEU A 19 1.84 27.35 15.59
CA LEU A 19 3.10 26.67 15.27
C LEU A 19 3.17 25.27 15.87
N PHE A 20 2.64 25.07 17.09
CA PHE A 20 2.58 23.76 17.72
C PHE A 20 1.64 22.81 16.98
N ALA A 21 0.47 23.30 16.56
CA ALA A 21 -0.45 22.53 15.71
C ALA A 21 0.23 22.14 14.38
N LEU A 22 0.96 23.08 13.76
CA LEU A 22 1.69 22.83 12.51
C LEU A 22 2.80 21.77 12.69
N TYR A 23 3.51 21.80 13.83
CA TYR A 23 4.52 20.79 14.17
C TYR A 23 3.93 19.38 14.34
N LEU A 24 2.76 19.27 14.98
CA LEU A 24 2.08 17.98 15.14
C LEU A 24 1.56 17.41 13.82
N MET A 25 1.03 18.26 12.93
CA MET A 25 0.56 17.82 11.61
C MET A 25 1.71 17.58 10.62
N ALA A 26 2.86 18.23 10.79
CA ALA A 26 4.04 17.95 9.97
C ALA A 26 4.56 16.52 10.19
N GLY A 27 4.48 16.00 11.41
CA GLY A 27 4.85 14.61 11.72
C GLY A 27 3.92 13.58 11.06
N THR A 28 2.61 13.85 11.01
CA THR A 28 1.64 12.95 10.37
C THR A 28 1.63 13.05 8.84
N ALA A 29 1.95 14.22 8.29
CA ALA A 29 2.06 14.43 6.84
C ALA A 29 3.20 13.61 6.20
N HIS A 30 4.33 13.43 6.90
CA HIS A 30 5.45 12.63 6.40
C HIS A 30 5.16 11.12 6.41
N ALA A 31 4.43 10.62 7.42
CA ALA A 31 4.02 9.21 7.46
C ALA A 31 2.98 8.90 6.38
N ALA A 32 1.99 9.78 6.20
CA ALA A 32 0.92 9.61 5.21
C ALA A 32 1.43 9.61 3.75
N ALA A 33 2.54 10.31 3.47
CA ALA A 33 3.16 10.31 2.15
C ALA A 33 3.67 8.90 1.80
N TRP A 34 4.36 8.20 2.70
CA TRP A 34 4.87 6.86 2.41
C TRP A 34 3.76 5.82 2.25
N ASP A 35 2.70 5.88 3.05
CA ASP A 35 1.57 4.96 2.93
C ASP A 35 0.86 5.10 1.57
N THR A 36 0.74 6.35 1.08
CA THR A 36 0.13 6.65 -0.21
C THR A 36 0.99 6.14 -1.38
N GLU A 37 2.30 6.37 -1.32
CA GLU A 37 3.23 5.90 -2.36
C GLU A 37 3.34 4.36 -2.38
N ALA A 38 3.38 3.72 -1.21
CA ALA A 38 3.40 2.26 -1.10
C ALA A 38 2.13 1.62 -1.69
N THR A 39 0.97 2.21 -1.43
CA THR A 39 -0.32 1.78 -2.00
C THR A 39 -0.34 1.98 -3.53
N THR A 40 0.21 3.08 -4.02
CA THR A 40 0.30 3.37 -5.45
C THR A 40 1.20 2.37 -6.19
N ILE A 41 2.33 1.99 -5.58
CA ILE A 41 3.22 0.97 -6.13
C ILE A 41 2.53 -0.39 -6.15
N GLN A 42 1.87 -0.78 -5.05
CA GLN A 42 1.12 -2.04 -4.98
C GLN A 42 0.02 -2.12 -6.04
N THR A 43 -0.79 -1.08 -6.16
CA THR A 43 -1.88 -1.04 -7.16
C THR A 43 -1.36 -1.03 -8.59
N THR A 44 -0.21 -0.43 -8.84
CA THR A 44 0.44 -0.47 -10.17
C THR A 44 0.96 -1.87 -10.50
N LEU A 45 1.61 -2.53 -9.53
CA LEU A 45 2.16 -3.88 -9.70
C LEU A 45 1.09 -4.99 -9.70
N THR A 46 -0.07 -4.76 -9.12
CA THR A 46 -1.17 -5.74 -9.08
C THR A 46 -2.35 -5.33 -9.98
N GLY A 47 -2.18 -4.25 -10.75
CA GLY A 47 -3.21 -3.66 -11.59
C GLY A 47 -3.55 -4.45 -12.86
N PRO A 48 -4.38 -3.88 -13.75
CA PRO A 48 -4.92 -4.55 -14.94
C PRO A 48 -3.87 -5.15 -15.88
N PHE A 49 -2.69 -4.53 -15.93
CA PHE A 49 -1.55 -5.03 -16.70
C PHE A 49 -1.09 -6.41 -16.19
N MET A 50 -0.88 -6.56 -14.89
CA MET A 50 -0.42 -7.83 -14.32
C MET A 50 -1.52 -8.90 -14.31
N THR A 51 -2.79 -8.50 -14.19
CA THR A 51 -3.92 -9.42 -14.43
C THR A 51 -3.89 -10.00 -15.84
N THR A 52 -3.58 -9.18 -16.85
CA THR A 52 -3.49 -9.65 -18.25
C THR A 52 -2.36 -10.65 -18.43
N VAL A 53 -1.19 -10.40 -17.82
CA VAL A 53 -0.05 -11.34 -17.85
C VAL A 53 -0.41 -12.67 -17.18
N ALA A 54 -1.10 -12.63 -16.03
CA ALA A 54 -1.54 -13.83 -15.33
C ALA A 54 -2.55 -14.64 -16.16
N ILE A 55 -3.49 -13.98 -16.83
CA ILE A 55 -4.44 -14.64 -17.73
C ILE A 55 -3.71 -15.36 -18.87
N ILE A 56 -2.68 -14.74 -19.46
CA ILE A 56 -1.87 -15.38 -20.51
C ILE A 56 -1.21 -16.66 -19.97
N ALA A 57 -0.64 -16.63 -18.76
CA ALA A 57 -0.04 -17.82 -18.14
C ALA A 57 -1.08 -18.94 -17.90
N VAL A 58 -2.30 -18.59 -17.49
CA VAL A 58 -3.40 -19.56 -17.32
C VAL A 58 -3.87 -20.13 -18.65
N ILE A 59 -3.96 -19.32 -19.70
CA ILE A 59 -4.32 -19.77 -21.05
C ILE A 59 -3.27 -20.77 -21.56
N VAL A 60 -1.98 -20.45 -21.38
CA VAL A 60 -0.88 -21.33 -21.72
C VAL A 60 -1.07 -22.67 -21.00
N LEU A 61 -1.29 -22.67 -19.69
CA LEU A 61 -1.61 -23.89 -18.92
C LEU A 61 -2.77 -24.70 -19.49
N GLY A 62 -3.89 -24.05 -19.81
CA GLY A 62 -5.06 -24.69 -20.41
C GLY A 62 -4.73 -25.36 -21.74
N VAL A 63 -3.90 -24.73 -22.57
CA VAL A 63 -3.46 -25.30 -23.85
C VAL A 63 -2.59 -26.55 -23.65
N MET A 64 -1.65 -26.59 -22.70
CA MET A 64 -0.89 -27.84 -22.46
C MET A 64 -1.72 -28.94 -21.82
N ALA A 65 -2.76 -28.59 -21.05
CA ALA A 65 -3.71 -29.56 -20.55
C ALA A 65 -4.38 -30.33 -21.70
N LEU A 66 -4.78 -29.62 -22.76
CA LEU A 66 -5.40 -30.21 -23.95
C LEU A 66 -4.46 -31.14 -24.74
N PHE A 67 -3.16 -30.85 -24.75
CA PHE A 67 -2.18 -31.71 -25.41
C PHE A 67 -1.81 -32.98 -24.60
N GLY A 68 -2.37 -33.16 -23.40
CA GLY A 68 -2.11 -34.32 -22.53
C GLY A 68 -0.68 -34.38 -21.98
N LYS A 69 0.11 -33.31 -22.14
CA LYS A 69 1.53 -33.23 -21.73
C LYS A 69 1.71 -32.44 -20.45
N MET A 70 0.63 -32.18 -19.72
CA MET A 70 0.65 -31.32 -18.55
C MET A 70 1.22 -32.08 -17.35
N SER A 71 2.42 -31.70 -16.94
CA SER A 71 2.95 -32.08 -15.63
C SER A 71 2.20 -31.35 -14.54
N TRP A 72 1.61 -32.09 -13.61
CA TRP A 72 0.90 -31.53 -12.46
C TRP A 72 1.80 -30.62 -11.60
N GLY A 73 3.09 -30.98 -11.47
CA GLY A 73 4.07 -30.15 -10.75
C GLY A 73 4.31 -28.79 -11.43
N TRP A 74 4.31 -28.77 -12.77
CA TRP A 74 4.48 -27.53 -13.52
C TRP A 74 3.24 -26.64 -13.43
N ALA A 75 2.04 -27.23 -13.52
CA ALA A 75 0.78 -26.52 -13.30
C ALA A 75 0.68 -25.91 -11.91
N GLY A 76 1.05 -26.68 -10.87
CA GLY A 76 1.09 -26.18 -9.50
C GLY A 76 2.03 -25.00 -9.32
N SER A 77 3.19 -25.00 -9.98
CA SER A 77 4.17 -23.89 -9.87
C SER A 77 3.62 -22.56 -10.42
N ILE A 78 2.90 -22.59 -11.55
CA ILE A 78 2.32 -21.39 -12.15
C ILE A 78 1.16 -20.88 -11.32
N ILE A 79 0.27 -21.76 -10.86
CA ILE A 79 -0.86 -21.40 -10.00
C ILE A 79 -0.35 -20.82 -8.68
N GLY A 80 0.66 -21.45 -8.08
CA GLY A 80 1.33 -20.94 -6.88
C GLY A 80 1.92 -19.54 -7.08
N GLY A 81 2.59 -19.30 -8.22
CA GLY A 81 3.11 -17.98 -8.56
C GLY A 81 2.02 -16.91 -8.68
N ILE A 82 0.89 -17.22 -9.32
CA ILE A 82 -0.25 -16.29 -9.46
C ILE A 82 -0.82 -15.94 -8.08
N ILE A 83 -1.01 -16.92 -7.20
CA ILE A 83 -1.51 -16.70 -5.83
C ILE A 83 -0.57 -15.77 -5.05
N LEU A 84 0.74 -15.92 -5.20
CA LEU A 84 1.72 -15.07 -4.52
C LEU A 84 1.71 -13.61 -5.04
N ILE A 85 1.46 -13.40 -6.33
CA ILE A 85 1.39 -12.05 -6.93
C ILE A 85 0.16 -11.28 -6.42
N PHE A 86 -1.02 -11.92 -6.39
CA PHE A 86 -2.27 -11.25 -6.03
C PHE A 86 -2.62 -11.34 -4.54
N GLY A 87 -2.23 -12.42 -3.86
CA GLY A 87 -2.52 -12.68 -2.44
C GLY A 87 -1.40 -12.28 -1.49
N GLY A 88 -0.27 -11.74 -1.98
CA GLY A 88 0.89 -11.41 -1.16
C GLY A 88 0.58 -10.44 -0.02
N ALA A 89 -0.34 -9.48 -0.23
CA ALA A 89 -0.76 -8.53 0.81
C ALA A 89 -1.42 -9.25 2.00
N ASP A 90 -2.38 -10.12 1.73
CA ASP A 90 -3.10 -10.86 2.78
C ASP A 90 -2.18 -11.85 3.52
N ILE A 91 -1.23 -12.47 2.80
CA ILE A 91 -0.22 -13.34 3.40
C ILE A 91 0.65 -12.54 4.38
N VAL A 92 1.10 -11.34 3.99
CA VAL A 92 1.90 -10.48 4.86
C VAL A 92 1.07 -9.99 6.05
N ASN A 93 -0.20 -9.63 5.85
CA ASN A 93 -1.12 -9.23 6.93
C ASN A 93 -1.35 -10.37 7.94
N LEU A 94 -1.46 -11.61 7.46
CA LEU A 94 -1.56 -12.80 8.30
C LEU A 94 -0.30 -12.99 9.16
N ILE A 95 0.89 -12.75 8.59
CA ILE A 95 2.18 -12.85 9.31
C ILE A 95 2.37 -11.71 10.31
N GLN A 96 1.93 -10.50 9.98
CA GLN A 96 1.98 -9.34 10.86
C GLN A 96 1.05 -9.45 12.08
N GLY A 97 0.21 -10.49 12.14
CA GLY A 97 -0.60 -10.80 13.31
C GLY A 97 -1.90 -10.01 13.36
N ALA A 98 -2.61 -9.87 12.25
CA ALA A 98 -4.01 -9.48 12.25
C ALA A 98 -4.85 -10.54 13.01
N ALA A 99 -4.93 -10.35 14.32
CA ALA A 99 -5.86 -10.95 15.27
C ALA A 99 -6.60 -9.82 16.00
#